data_AF-A0A8C1A4K9-F1
#
_entry.id   AF-A0A8C1A4K9-F1
#
_cell.length_a   1.000
_cell.length_b   1.000
_cell.length_c   1.000
_cell.angle_alpha   90.00
_cell.angle_beta   90.00
_cell.angle_gamma   90.00
#
_symmetry.space_group_name_H-M   'P 1'
#
loop_
_entity.id
_entity.type
_entity.pdbx_description
1 polymer ?
#
loop_
_entity_poly.entity_id
_entity_poly.type
_entity_poly.pdbx_seq_one_letter_code
_entity_poly.pdbx_strand_id
1 'polypeptide(L)'
;MNSRLQEIRERQKLRRQLLAQQLGAESPDSIGAVLNSKDEQKAIEETRETCRASFDTSVPGAKRCPIDGEDPEEDVEEQREDVEPQQQEESGPYEEVYKDSSTFLKGTQSLNPHNDYCQHFVDTGHRPQNFIRDGGLADRFEEYPKQRELIRLKDELIAATNTPPMYLQADPDTFDLRDLKCKFDVILIEPPLEEYYRESGIIANERFWNWDDIMKLNIEEISSIRSFVFLWCGSGEGLDLGRMCLRKWGFRRCEDICWIKTNKNNPGKTKTLDPKAVFQRTKEHCLMGIKGTVRRSTDGDFIHANVDIDLIITEEPEMGNIEKPVEIFHIIEHFCLGRRRLHLFGRDSTIRPGWLTVGPTLTNSNLNVEAYAAHFGEPNSYLSGCTEEIERLRPKSPPPKSMAERGGGAQRGGRGGPAVGRGDRGRERNRPNFRGERGGFRGRGGPHRGFPPR
;
A
#
# COMPACT_ATOMS: atom_id res chain seq x y z
N MET A 1 5.53 28.83 22.65
CA MET A 1 6.43 28.06 21.77
C MET A 1 7.89 28.05 22.24
N ASN A 2 8.43 29.11 22.89
CA ASN A 2 9.83 29.12 23.36
C ASN A 2 10.14 28.21 24.57
N SER A 3 9.20 28.00 25.50
CA SER A 3 9.44 27.19 26.71
C SER A 3 9.78 25.74 26.41
N ARG A 4 9.10 25.13 25.43
CA ARG A 4 9.27 23.72 25.07
C ARG A 4 10.58 23.44 24.35
N LEU A 5 11.05 24.40 23.54
CA LEU A 5 12.37 24.34 22.89
C LEU A 5 13.51 24.49 23.92
N GLN A 6 13.29 25.28 24.96
CA GLN A 6 14.25 25.47 26.04
C GLN A 6 14.37 24.20 26.91
N GLU A 7 13.25 23.58 27.27
CA GLU A 7 13.22 22.28 27.96
C GLU A 7 13.94 21.16 27.17
N ILE A 8 13.75 21.11 25.85
CA ILE A 8 14.42 20.12 25.00
C ILE A 8 15.93 20.33 24.99
N ARG A 9 16.40 21.59 24.90
CA ARG A 9 17.83 21.92 24.93
C ARG A 9 18.46 21.61 26.29
N GLU A 10 17.76 21.88 27.38
CA GLU A 10 18.22 21.56 28.74
C GLU A 10 18.29 20.05 28.95
N ARG A 11 17.29 19.29 28.48
CA ARG A 11 17.28 17.83 28.53
C ARG A 11 18.38 17.20 27.67
N GLN A 12 18.67 17.77 26.50
CA GLN A 12 19.80 17.35 25.66
C GLN A 12 21.15 17.63 26.32
N LYS A 13 21.31 18.79 26.96
CA LYS A 13 22.52 19.16 27.70
C LYS A 13 22.78 18.23 28.88
N LEU A 14 21.74 17.93 29.67
CA LEU A 14 21.82 16.99 30.79
C LEU A 14 22.17 15.57 30.32
N ARG A 15 21.56 15.12 29.22
CA ARG A 15 21.84 13.81 28.62
C ARG A 15 23.30 13.69 28.19
N ARG A 16 23.86 14.71 27.54
CA ARG A 16 25.28 14.72 27.15
C ARG A 16 26.23 14.71 28.35
N GLN A 17 25.90 15.43 29.42
CA GLN A 17 26.71 15.42 30.66
C GLN A 17 26.74 14.04 31.33
N LEU A 18 25.58 13.39 31.45
CA LEU A 18 25.49 12.04 32.02
C LEU A 18 26.26 11.02 31.16
N LEU A 19 26.16 11.14 29.83
CA LEU A 19 26.86 10.26 28.91
C LEU A 19 28.38 10.42 29.01
N ALA A 20 28.88 11.67 29.12
CA ALA A 20 30.31 11.94 29.32
C ALA A 20 30.83 11.34 30.63
N GLN A 21 30.07 11.47 31.72
CA GLN A 21 30.43 10.90 33.02
C GLN A 21 30.47 9.36 32.98
N GLN A 22 29.52 8.74 32.28
CA GLN A 22 29.43 7.28 32.16
C GLN A 22 30.53 6.69 31.26
N LEU A 23 30.98 7.46 30.26
CA LEU A 23 32.05 7.07 29.33
C LEU A 23 33.44 7.53 29.78
N GLY A 24 33.55 8.24 30.91
CA GLY A 24 34.83 8.76 31.41
C GLY A 24 35.44 9.89 30.58
N ALA A 25 34.63 10.60 29.79
CA ALA A 25 35.08 11.75 29.01
C ALA A 25 35.22 12.99 29.91
N GLU A 26 36.31 13.75 29.74
CA GLU A 26 36.58 14.97 30.53
C GLU A 26 35.50 16.05 30.37
N SER A 27 34.77 16.05 29.25
CA SER A 27 33.69 17.01 29.00
C SER A 27 32.61 16.46 28.03
N PRO A 28 31.40 17.05 28.01
CA PRO A 28 30.33 16.67 27.08
C PRO A 28 30.69 16.84 25.60
N ASP A 29 31.66 17.70 25.29
CA ASP A 29 32.11 17.98 23.92
C ASP A 29 33.29 17.09 23.50
N SER A 30 33.95 16.41 24.45
CA SER A 30 35.03 15.45 24.19
C SER A 30 34.56 13.99 24.10
N ILE A 31 33.24 13.74 24.12
CA ILE A 31 32.66 12.40 23.96
C ILE A 31 33.12 11.75 22.63
N GLY A 32 33.20 12.52 21.55
CA GLY A 32 33.67 12.02 20.26
C GLY A 32 35.13 11.53 20.29
N ALA A 33 35.96 12.10 21.17
CA ALA A 33 37.35 11.71 21.30
C ALA A 33 37.54 10.37 22.04
N VAL A 34 36.57 10.00 22.89
CA VAL A 34 36.54 8.75 23.64
C VAL A 34 35.91 7.61 22.83
N LEU A 35 34.95 7.94 21.97
CA LEU A 35 34.19 6.96 21.20
C LEU A 35 34.85 6.55 19.88
N ASN A 36 35.69 7.42 19.30
CA ASN A 36 36.28 7.19 17.98
C ASN A 36 37.78 6.95 18.10
N SER A 37 38.31 6.00 17.34
CA SER A 37 39.75 5.77 17.24
C SER A 37 40.48 6.98 16.64
N LYS A 38 41.80 7.14 16.92
CA LYS A 38 42.60 8.26 16.38
C LYS A 38 42.58 8.32 14.84
N ASP A 39 42.40 7.19 14.19
CA ASP A 39 42.34 7.07 12.73
C ASP A 39 40.98 7.55 12.18
N GLU A 40 39.88 7.29 12.89
CA GLU A 40 38.55 7.80 12.54
C GLU A 40 38.44 9.32 12.75
N GLN A 41 39.11 9.88 13.75
CA GLN A 41 39.15 11.33 13.96
C GLN A 41 39.89 12.05 12.83
N LYS A 42 41.01 11.48 12.33
CA LYS A 42 41.72 11.99 11.16
C LYS A 42 40.86 11.97 9.89
N ALA A 43 40.13 10.88 9.66
CA ALA A 43 39.24 10.77 8.50
C ALA A 43 38.11 11.81 8.55
N ILE A 44 37.55 12.10 9.74
CA ILE A 44 36.52 13.13 9.92
C ILE A 44 37.09 14.53 9.68
N GLU A 45 38.34 14.79 10.09
CA GLU A 45 39.00 16.07 9.93
C GLU A 45 39.38 16.35 8.46
N GLU A 46 39.92 15.35 7.74
CA GLU A 46 40.16 15.42 6.29
C GLU A 46 38.86 15.65 5.51
N THR A 47 37.77 14.97 5.89
CA THR A 47 36.46 15.15 5.25
C THR A 47 35.92 16.58 5.47
N ARG A 48 36.22 17.17 6.63
CA ARG A 48 35.82 18.55 6.97
C ARG A 48 36.62 19.59 6.20
N GLU A 49 37.90 19.36 5.97
CA GLU A 49 38.76 20.24 5.16
C GLU A 49 38.37 20.16 3.67
N THR A 50 38.05 18.97 3.18
CA THR A 50 37.58 18.75 1.80
C THR A 50 36.24 19.46 1.53
N CYS A 51 35.33 19.41 2.52
CA CYS A 51 34.06 20.14 2.45
C CYS A 51 34.23 21.67 2.49
N ARG A 52 35.28 22.20 3.15
CA ARG A 52 35.57 23.65 3.16
C ARG A 52 36.20 24.14 1.86
N ALA A 53 37.06 23.33 1.23
CA ALA A 53 37.69 23.66 -0.05
C ALA A 53 36.67 23.71 -1.22
N SER A 54 35.53 23.02 -1.08
CA SER A 54 34.50 22.90 -2.13
C SER A 54 33.56 24.12 -2.23
N PHE A 55 33.65 25.10 -1.32
CA PHE A 55 32.75 26.26 -1.28
C PHE A 55 33.38 27.58 -1.72
N ASP A 56 34.66 27.59 -2.10
CA ASP A 56 35.37 28.83 -2.45
C ASP A 56 35.96 28.76 -3.87
N THR A 57 35.09 28.85 -4.88
CA THR A 57 35.48 29.32 -6.22
C THR A 57 34.27 29.92 -6.93
N SER A 58 34.21 31.25 -6.93
CA SER A 58 33.35 32.05 -7.80
C SER A 58 34.16 32.48 -9.04
N VAL A 59 33.57 32.29 -10.22
CA VAL A 59 34.15 32.59 -11.54
C VAL A 59 34.04 34.10 -11.84
N PRO A 60 35.00 34.72 -12.54
CA PRO A 60 34.63 35.23 -13.87
C PRO A 60 35.76 35.23 -14.94
N GLY A 61 35.40 34.81 -16.17
CA GLY A 61 35.56 35.67 -17.35
C GLY A 61 36.87 35.66 -18.18
N ALA A 62 36.74 35.12 -19.40
CA ALA A 62 37.26 35.63 -20.68
C ALA A 62 38.76 35.54 -21.07
N LYS A 63 38.94 34.95 -22.27
CA LYS A 63 39.88 35.28 -23.39
C LYS A 63 41.30 34.66 -23.44
N ARG A 64 41.53 34.07 -24.63
CA ARG A 64 42.75 33.94 -25.46
C ARG A 64 43.69 32.73 -25.25
N CYS A 65 43.77 31.89 -26.29
CA CYS A 65 44.99 31.16 -26.70
C CYS A 65 46.02 32.16 -27.28
N PRO A 66 47.35 31.89 -27.19
CA PRO A 66 48.13 31.19 -28.25
C PRO A 66 49.13 30.14 -27.69
N ILE A 67 49.38 28.98 -28.33
CA ILE A 67 50.29 28.61 -29.45
C ILE A 67 51.78 28.39 -29.03
N ASP A 68 52.37 27.35 -29.65
CA ASP A 68 53.76 26.82 -29.72
C ASP A 68 54.14 25.82 -28.60
N GLY A 69 54.39 24.53 -28.86
CA GLY A 69 55.32 23.84 -29.78
C GLY A 69 56.22 22.99 -28.86
N GLU A 70 56.42 21.68 -28.99
CA GLU A 70 56.97 20.86 -30.08
C GLU A 70 56.60 19.37 -29.86
N ASP A 71 56.38 18.63 -30.95
CA ASP A 71 56.33 17.16 -31.09
C ASP A 71 57.70 16.67 -31.65
N PRO A 72 57.96 15.37 -31.89
CA PRO A 72 57.65 14.13 -31.14
C PRO A 72 58.88 13.19 -31.07
N GLU A 73 58.85 12.11 -30.28
CA GLU A 73 59.60 10.88 -30.60
C GLU A 73 58.74 9.63 -30.34
N GLU A 74 58.48 8.90 -31.43
CA GLU A 74 57.97 7.52 -31.47
C GLU A 74 59.05 6.57 -30.92
N ASP A 75 58.69 5.49 -30.21
CA ASP A 75 58.80 4.14 -30.80
C ASP A 75 58.42 2.96 -29.86
N VAL A 76 57.80 1.97 -30.53
CA VAL A 76 57.78 0.50 -30.28
C VAL A 76 56.81 -0.10 -29.24
N GLU A 77 55.78 -0.75 -29.80
CA GLU A 77 54.96 -1.82 -29.23
C GLU A 77 55.78 -3.09 -28.95
N GLU A 78 55.59 -3.71 -27.78
CA GLU A 78 55.91 -5.13 -27.57
C GLU A 78 54.70 -5.86 -26.97
N GLN A 79 54.14 -6.78 -27.75
CA GLN A 79 53.10 -7.73 -27.38
C GLN A 79 53.67 -8.76 -26.39
N ARG A 80 52.93 -9.06 -25.31
CA ARG A 80 53.18 -10.25 -24.49
C ARG A 80 51.88 -11.03 -24.35
N GLU A 81 51.93 -12.26 -24.86
CA GLU A 81 50.85 -13.26 -24.87
C GLU A 81 50.52 -13.76 -23.45
N ASP A 82 49.22 -13.92 -23.21
CA ASP A 82 48.61 -14.56 -22.04
C ASP A 82 48.89 -16.07 -22.00
N VAL A 83 49.18 -16.60 -20.81
CA VAL A 83 49.18 -18.05 -20.54
C VAL A 83 48.25 -18.31 -19.35
N GLU A 84 47.05 -18.82 -19.63
CA GLU A 84 46.13 -19.39 -18.64
C GLU A 84 46.65 -20.75 -18.13
N PRO A 85 46.69 -21.00 -16.80
CA PRO A 85 46.81 -22.35 -16.28
C PRO A 85 45.42 -23.00 -16.12
N GLN A 86 45.19 -24.07 -16.87
CA GLN A 86 44.07 -25.01 -16.70
C GLN A 86 44.06 -25.60 -15.29
N GLN A 87 42.93 -25.47 -14.56
CA GLN A 87 42.66 -26.23 -13.34
C GLN A 87 41.68 -27.37 -13.64
N GLN A 88 42.06 -28.55 -13.16
CA GLN A 88 41.39 -29.85 -13.32
C GLN A 88 40.01 -29.86 -12.64
N GLU A 89 39.00 -30.33 -13.36
CA GLU A 89 37.68 -30.66 -12.80
C GLU A 89 37.75 -31.97 -12.02
N GLU A 90 37.50 -31.91 -10.71
CA GLU A 90 37.25 -33.09 -9.88
C GLU A 90 35.79 -33.05 -9.41
N SER A 91 34.95 -33.85 -10.05
CA SER A 91 33.51 -33.95 -9.81
C SER A 91 33.20 -34.97 -8.69
N GLY A 92 32.71 -34.50 -7.56
CA GLY A 92 32.06 -35.31 -6.52
C GLY A 92 30.80 -34.60 -5.99
N PRO A 93 29.75 -35.33 -5.53
CA PRO A 93 28.50 -34.71 -5.11
C PRO A 93 28.66 -34.16 -3.68
N TYR A 94 29.08 -32.91 -3.57
CA TYR A 94 29.06 -32.19 -2.30
C TYR A 94 27.70 -31.49 -2.16
N GLU A 95 26.83 -32.00 -1.28
CA GLU A 95 25.69 -31.23 -0.79
C GLU A 95 26.24 -30.07 0.05
N GLU A 96 26.39 -28.91 -0.58
CA GLU A 96 26.85 -27.69 0.07
C GLU A 96 25.73 -27.17 0.98
N VAL A 97 25.79 -27.53 2.27
CA VAL A 97 24.87 -26.97 3.27
C VAL A 97 25.21 -25.51 3.47
N TYR A 98 24.33 -24.64 2.97
CA TYR A 98 24.45 -23.19 3.01
C TYR A 98 24.40 -22.67 4.47
N LYS A 99 25.54 -22.25 5.01
CA LYS A 99 25.66 -21.82 6.42
C LYS A 99 25.54 -20.30 6.62
N ASP A 100 25.79 -19.50 5.58
CA ASP A 100 25.72 -18.04 5.65
C ASP A 100 25.51 -17.39 4.27
N SER A 101 25.15 -16.11 4.25
CA SER A 101 24.94 -15.33 3.03
C SER A 101 26.24 -14.96 2.29
N SER A 102 27.42 -15.41 2.75
CA SER A 102 28.72 -15.01 2.17
C SER A 102 28.89 -15.45 0.71
N THR A 103 28.29 -16.58 0.34
CA THR A 103 28.30 -17.11 -1.02
C THR A 103 27.51 -16.26 -2.02
N PHE A 104 26.54 -15.45 -1.57
CA PHE A 104 25.83 -14.45 -2.40
C PHE A 104 26.60 -13.13 -2.55
N LEU A 105 27.68 -12.92 -1.77
CA LEU A 105 28.49 -11.68 -1.80
C LEU A 105 29.67 -11.74 -2.80
N LYS A 106 29.90 -12.88 -3.47
CA LYS A 106 31.05 -13.08 -4.39
C LYS A 106 31.03 -12.24 -5.68
N GLY A 107 30.06 -11.33 -5.86
CA GLY A 107 30.00 -10.42 -7.01
C GLY A 107 29.61 -8.97 -6.69
N THR A 108 29.35 -8.63 -5.41
CA THR A 108 28.89 -7.30 -5.00
C THR A 108 29.72 -6.76 -3.83
N GLN A 109 31.03 -7.00 -3.84
CA GLN A 109 31.96 -6.34 -2.92
C GLN A 109 32.13 -4.86 -3.32
N SER A 110 31.09 -4.05 -3.16
CA SER A 110 31.33 -2.64 -2.91
C SER A 110 31.59 -2.51 -1.41
N LEU A 111 32.72 -1.93 -1.03
CA LEU A 111 33.09 -1.55 0.34
C LEU A 111 32.15 -0.49 0.96
N ASN A 112 30.99 -0.24 0.35
CA ASN A 112 29.99 0.66 0.87
C ASN A 112 29.20 -0.04 1.98
N PRO A 113 28.95 0.63 3.12
CA PRO A 113 28.03 0.12 4.12
C PRO A 113 26.66 -0.08 3.47
N HIS A 114 26.29 -1.34 3.24
CA HIS A 114 24.97 -1.68 2.74
C HIS A 114 23.98 -1.57 3.89
N ASN A 115 23.09 -0.57 3.85
CA ASN A 115 21.94 -0.47 4.73
C ASN A 115 20.87 -1.51 4.32
N ASP A 116 21.23 -2.79 4.38
CA ASP A 116 20.35 -3.91 4.09
C ASP A 116 19.58 -4.30 5.35
N TYR A 117 18.32 -3.88 5.43
CA TYR A 117 17.46 -4.19 6.56
C TYR A 117 17.05 -5.67 6.62
N CYS A 118 17.11 -6.42 5.51
CA CYS A 118 16.89 -7.86 5.52
C CYS A 118 18.04 -8.56 6.27
N GLN A 119 19.28 -8.22 5.92
CA GLN A 119 20.45 -8.72 6.65
C GLN A 119 20.44 -8.25 8.10
N HIS A 120 20.11 -6.97 8.35
CA HIS A 120 19.97 -6.46 9.71
C HIS A 120 18.94 -7.25 10.54
N PHE A 121 17.80 -7.65 9.95
CA PHE A 121 16.82 -8.50 10.64
C PHE A 121 17.37 -9.89 10.95
N VAL A 122 18.14 -10.49 10.03
CA VAL A 122 18.80 -11.79 10.27
C VAL A 122 19.74 -11.71 11.47
N ASP A 123 20.48 -10.60 11.56
CA ASP A 123 21.53 -10.36 12.56
C ASP A 123 20.97 -9.94 13.94
N THR A 124 19.99 -9.04 13.96
CA THR A 124 19.52 -8.37 15.19
C THR A 124 18.10 -8.72 15.58
N GLY A 125 17.31 -9.33 14.70
CA GLY A 125 15.89 -9.59 14.92
C GLY A 125 14.99 -8.35 14.84
N HIS A 126 15.54 -7.15 14.57
CA HIS A 126 14.74 -5.96 14.28
C HIS A 126 14.17 -6.03 12.87
N ARG A 127 12.84 -6.07 12.75
CA ARG A 127 12.18 -6.15 11.45
C ARG A 127 12.48 -4.91 10.59
N PRO A 128 12.56 -5.03 9.26
CA PRO A 128 12.85 -3.90 8.37
C PRO A 128 11.90 -2.70 8.55
N GLN A 129 10.61 -2.98 8.75
CA GLN A 129 9.59 -1.96 8.99
C GLN A 129 9.82 -1.13 10.26
N ASN A 130 10.67 -1.56 11.19
CA ASN A 130 11.02 -0.77 12.38
C ASN A 130 11.71 0.56 12.00
N PHE A 131 12.36 0.59 10.83
CA PHE A 131 13.13 1.72 10.34
C PHE A 131 12.31 2.69 9.47
N ILE A 132 11.04 2.37 9.20
CA ILE A 132 10.10 3.30 8.58
C ILE A 132 9.78 4.40 9.60
N ARG A 133 10.00 5.65 9.20
CA ARG A 133 9.75 6.85 10.01
C ARG A 133 8.34 7.38 9.75
N ASP A 134 7.83 8.14 10.72
CA ASP A 134 6.58 8.89 10.62
C ASP A 134 5.35 8.04 10.20
N GLY A 135 5.33 6.78 10.67
CA GLY A 135 4.25 5.84 10.37
C GLY A 135 2.99 6.01 11.23
N GLY A 136 3.05 6.79 12.30
CA GLY A 136 1.91 6.99 13.20
C GLY A 136 0.83 7.87 12.59
N LEU A 137 -0.37 7.82 13.17
CA LEU A 137 -1.52 8.63 12.72
C LEU A 137 -1.33 10.13 12.99
N ALA A 138 -0.65 10.48 14.09
CA ALA A 138 -0.55 11.87 14.56
C ALA A 138 0.65 12.63 13.98
N ASP A 139 1.75 11.95 13.72
CA ASP A 139 3.04 12.50 13.30
C ASP A 139 3.19 12.58 11.77
N ARG A 140 2.54 11.68 11.01
CA ARG A 140 2.70 11.58 9.53
C ARG A 140 2.50 12.88 8.74
N PHE A 141 1.69 13.82 9.24
CA PHE A 141 1.41 15.11 8.58
C PHE A 141 1.85 16.32 9.41
N GLU A 142 2.69 16.14 10.44
CA GLU A 142 3.12 17.23 11.32
C GLU A 142 3.82 18.35 10.53
N GLU A 143 4.65 17.98 9.55
CA GLU A 143 5.38 18.91 8.67
C GLU A 143 4.56 19.37 7.45
N TYR A 144 3.33 18.89 7.29
CA TYR A 144 2.51 19.05 6.09
C TYR A 144 1.12 19.65 6.41
N PRO A 145 1.02 20.97 6.67
CA PRO A 145 -0.21 21.59 7.19
C PRO A 145 -1.45 21.41 6.30
N LYS A 146 -1.29 21.41 4.97
CA LYS A 146 -2.42 21.24 4.04
C LYS A 146 -2.98 19.82 4.06
N GLN A 147 -2.09 18.81 4.10
CA GLN A 147 -2.49 17.41 4.24
C GLN A 147 -3.15 17.18 5.59
N ARG A 148 -2.57 17.72 6.68
CA ARG A 148 -3.17 17.65 8.02
C ARG A 148 -4.56 18.27 8.05
N GLU A 149 -4.73 19.43 7.42
CA GLU A 149 -6.02 20.12 7.36
C GLU A 149 -7.06 19.36 6.55
N LEU A 150 -6.67 18.72 5.43
CA LEU A 150 -7.57 17.86 4.66
C LEU A 150 -8.12 16.70 5.52
N ILE A 151 -7.24 16.01 6.26
CA ILE A 151 -7.66 14.91 7.15
C ILE A 151 -8.56 15.45 8.26
N ARG A 152 -8.17 16.53 8.93
CA ARG A 152 -8.96 17.16 10.00
C ARG A 152 -10.37 17.52 9.54
N LEU A 153 -10.51 18.17 8.38
CA LEU A 153 -11.80 18.56 7.82
C LEU A 153 -12.66 17.34 7.44
N LYS A 154 -12.04 16.28 6.92
CA LYS A 154 -12.75 15.03 6.62
C LYS A 154 -13.23 14.34 7.88
N ASP A 155 -12.39 14.23 8.91
CA ASP A 155 -12.75 13.67 10.21
C ASP A 155 -13.90 14.44 10.86
N GLU A 156 -13.87 15.78 10.79
CA GLU A 156 -14.94 16.64 11.28
C GLU A 156 -16.26 16.40 10.53
N LEU A 157 -16.22 16.32 9.20
CA LEU A 157 -17.38 15.99 8.38
C LEU A 157 -17.95 14.60 8.70
N ILE A 158 -17.08 13.60 8.87
CA ILE A 158 -17.46 12.23 9.25
C ILE A 158 -18.15 12.26 10.62
N ALA A 159 -17.52 12.89 11.62
CA ALA A 159 -18.07 12.99 12.97
C ALA A 159 -19.44 13.68 12.98
N ALA A 160 -19.61 14.77 12.22
CA ALA A 160 -20.87 15.50 12.13
C ALA A 160 -21.99 14.72 11.42
N THR A 161 -21.65 13.80 10.52
CA THR A 161 -22.62 13.03 9.72
C THR A 161 -22.80 11.58 10.20
N ASN A 162 -22.05 11.15 11.21
CA ASN A 162 -22.13 9.79 11.74
C ASN A 162 -23.47 9.53 12.44
N THR A 163 -24.00 8.33 12.23
CA THR A 163 -25.08 7.80 13.07
C THR A 163 -24.56 7.49 14.46
N PRO A 164 -25.42 7.46 15.49
CA PRO A 164 -25.03 6.86 16.77
C PRO A 164 -24.54 5.41 16.54
N PRO A 165 -23.64 4.89 17.37
CA PRO A 165 -23.20 3.51 17.27
C PRO A 165 -24.41 2.57 17.45
N MET A 166 -24.61 1.68 16.49
CA MET A 166 -25.60 0.61 16.59
C MET A 166 -24.92 -0.74 16.51
N TYR A 167 -25.43 -1.71 17.24
CA TYR A 167 -24.83 -3.03 17.31
C TYR A 167 -25.86 -4.12 17.61
N LEU A 168 -25.59 -5.32 17.10
CA LEU A 168 -26.43 -6.49 17.22
C LEU A 168 -25.57 -7.71 17.53
N GLN A 169 -25.79 -8.31 18.69
CA GLN A 169 -25.29 -9.63 19.01
C GLN A 169 -26.03 -10.66 18.16
N ALA A 170 -25.32 -11.27 17.21
CA ALA A 170 -25.85 -12.29 16.33
C ALA A 170 -24.72 -13.17 15.81
N ASP A 171 -24.98 -14.47 15.67
CA ASP A 171 -24.07 -15.41 15.02
C ASP A 171 -24.31 -15.40 13.50
N PRO A 172 -23.34 -14.94 12.68
CA PRO A 172 -23.51 -14.86 11.23
C PRO A 172 -23.75 -16.20 10.53
N ASP A 173 -23.52 -17.35 11.18
CA ASP A 173 -23.80 -18.67 10.60
C ASP A 173 -25.30 -19.00 10.61
N THR A 174 -26.01 -18.50 11.63
CA THR A 174 -27.45 -18.78 11.82
C THR A 174 -28.35 -17.59 11.51
N PHE A 175 -27.81 -16.37 11.62
CA PHE A 175 -28.54 -15.15 11.38
C PHE A 175 -28.67 -14.84 9.89
N ASP A 176 -29.89 -14.57 9.43
CA ASP A 176 -30.13 -14.12 8.07
C ASP A 176 -29.76 -12.64 7.94
N LEU A 177 -28.64 -12.35 7.27
CA LEU A 177 -28.17 -10.98 7.04
C LEU A 177 -29.23 -10.08 6.36
N ARG A 178 -30.22 -10.65 5.65
CA ARG A 178 -31.32 -9.89 5.04
C ARG A 178 -32.23 -9.23 6.07
N ASP A 179 -32.27 -9.73 7.31
CA ASP A 179 -33.07 -9.16 8.41
C ASP A 179 -32.54 -7.81 8.89
N LEU A 180 -31.34 -7.41 8.48
CA LEU A 180 -30.86 -6.04 8.65
C LEU A 180 -31.66 -5.00 7.85
N LYS A 181 -32.47 -5.45 6.87
CA LYS A 181 -33.33 -4.66 5.96
C LYS A 181 -32.68 -3.38 5.42
N CYS A 182 -31.37 -3.40 5.23
CA CYS A 182 -30.58 -2.28 4.75
C CYS A 182 -29.58 -2.76 3.70
N LYS A 183 -29.24 -1.88 2.76
CA LYS A 183 -28.13 -2.09 1.83
C LYS A 183 -26.97 -1.22 2.28
N PHE A 184 -25.77 -1.80 2.35
CA PHE A 184 -24.59 -1.12 2.86
C PHE A 184 -23.71 -0.58 1.74
N ASP A 185 -23.17 0.62 1.94
CA ASP A 185 -22.22 1.26 1.05
C ASP A 185 -20.81 0.71 1.27
N VAL A 186 -20.50 0.36 2.53
CA VAL A 186 -19.25 -0.32 2.91
C VAL A 186 -19.52 -1.44 3.90
N ILE A 187 -18.83 -2.57 3.70
CA ILE A 187 -18.86 -3.71 4.61
C ILE A 187 -17.41 -4.07 5.00
N LEU A 188 -17.08 -4.00 6.29
CA LEU A 188 -15.85 -4.52 6.87
C LEU A 188 -16.15 -5.92 7.44
N ILE A 189 -15.34 -6.91 7.08
CA ILE A 189 -15.52 -8.31 7.49
C ILE A 189 -14.24 -8.79 8.16
N GLU A 190 -14.34 -9.17 9.43
CA GLU A 190 -13.21 -9.61 10.25
C GLU A 190 -13.46 -11.00 10.86
N PRO A 191 -13.55 -12.06 10.05
CA PRO A 191 -13.89 -13.38 10.57
C PRO A 191 -12.77 -13.91 11.48
N PRO A 192 -13.08 -14.61 12.59
CA PRO A 192 -12.08 -15.15 13.50
C PRO A 192 -11.39 -16.37 12.85
N LEU A 193 -10.33 -16.10 12.10
CA LEU A 193 -9.52 -17.13 11.43
C LEU A 193 -8.69 -17.91 12.45
N GLU A 194 -8.55 -19.22 12.23
CA GLU A 194 -7.74 -20.08 13.10
C GLU A 194 -6.28 -19.59 13.21
N GLU A 195 -5.72 -19.04 12.14
CA GLU A 195 -4.33 -18.55 12.13
C GLU A 195 -4.07 -17.43 13.15
N TYR A 196 -5.06 -16.59 13.47
CA TYR A 196 -4.89 -15.51 14.46
C TYR A 196 -4.61 -16.04 15.88
N TYR A 197 -5.14 -17.22 16.21
CA TYR A 197 -5.01 -17.84 17.53
C TYR A 197 -3.87 -18.85 17.56
N ARG A 198 -3.68 -19.60 16.46
CA ARG A 198 -2.56 -20.51 16.32
C ARG A 198 -1.23 -19.76 16.42
N GLU A 199 -1.06 -18.67 15.65
CA GLU A 199 0.17 -17.87 15.65
C GLU A 199 0.43 -17.17 16.99
N SER A 200 -0.61 -16.83 17.75
CA SER A 200 -0.48 -16.21 19.08
C SER A 200 -0.36 -17.22 20.22
N GLY A 201 -0.59 -18.51 19.98
CA GLY A 201 -0.47 -19.59 20.98
C GLY A 201 -1.58 -19.63 22.02
N ILE A 202 -2.72 -18.98 21.76
CA ILE A 202 -3.81 -18.80 22.72
C ILE A 202 -5.03 -19.65 22.35
N ILE A 203 -5.73 -20.14 23.38
CA ILE A 203 -7.00 -20.85 23.22
C ILE A 203 -8.08 -19.82 22.90
N ALA A 204 -8.78 -20.02 21.79
CA ALA A 204 -9.85 -19.13 21.38
C ALA A 204 -11.08 -19.27 22.28
N ASN A 205 -11.71 -18.13 22.57
CA ASN A 205 -12.97 -18.06 23.31
C ASN A 205 -14.19 -18.05 22.37
N GLU A 206 -13.97 -18.09 21.06
CA GLU A 206 -15.00 -18.08 20.03
C GLU A 206 -14.76 -19.16 18.97
N ARG A 207 -15.80 -19.50 18.21
CA ARG A 207 -15.71 -20.48 17.11
C ARG A 207 -14.90 -19.90 15.96
N PHE A 208 -13.95 -20.68 15.44
CA PHE A 208 -13.23 -20.33 14.21
C PHE A 208 -14.11 -20.42 12.97
N TRP A 209 -13.82 -19.53 12.03
CA TRP A 209 -14.42 -19.54 10.71
C TRP A 209 -13.39 -19.99 9.68
N ASN A 210 -13.68 -21.10 9.01
CA ASN A 210 -12.92 -21.52 7.83
C ASN A 210 -13.41 -20.76 6.59
N TRP A 211 -12.63 -20.82 5.51
CA TRP A 211 -12.94 -20.09 4.28
C TRP A 211 -14.20 -20.59 3.56
N ASP A 212 -14.61 -21.84 3.73
CA ASP A 212 -15.88 -22.34 3.18
C ASP A 212 -17.08 -21.71 3.90
N ASP A 213 -17.02 -21.58 5.22
CA ASP A 213 -18.05 -20.93 6.04
C ASP A 213 -18.11 -19.43 5.74
N ILE A 214 -16.96 -18.76 5.66
CA ILE A 214 -16.89 -17.35 5.23
C ILE A 214 -17.50 -17.19 3.85
N MET A 215 -17.14 -18.06 2.91
CA MET A 215 -17.67 -18.00 1.55
C MET A 215 -19.19 -18.15 1.53
N LYS A 216 -19.82 -18.94 2.42
CA LYS A 216 -21.29 -19.12 2.48
C LYS A 216 -22.07 -17.85 2.82
N LEU A 217 -21.47 -16.86 3.49
CA LEU A 217 -22.13 -15.59 3.82
C LEU A 217 -22.73 -14.93 2.55
N ASN A 218 -23.98 -14.49 2.63
CA ASN A 218 -24.71 -13.86 1.52
C ASN A 218 -24.46 -12.35 1.46
N ILE A 219 -23.19 -11.94 1.37
CA ILE A 219 -22.79 -10.51 1.38
C ILE A 219 -23.37 -9.75 0.18
N GLU A 220 -23.57 -10.43 -0.95
CA GLU A 220 -24.20 -9.89 -2.14
C GLU A 220 -25.63 -9.38 -1.89
N GLU A 221 -26.37 -10.03 -1.00
CA GLU A 221 -27.75 -9.71 -0.66
C GLU A 221 -27.88 -8.47 0.24
N ILE A 222 -26.80 -8.02 0.89
CA ILE A 222 -26.82 -6.83 1.75
C ILE A 222 -25.97 -5.67 1.21
N SER A 223 -25.18 -5.91 0.18
CA SER A 223 -24.40 -4.85 -0.47
C SER A 223 -25.24 -3.93 -1.37
N SER A 224 -24.94 -2.63 -1.35
CA SER A 224 -25.50 -1.66 -2.32
C SER A 224 -24.95 -1.89 -3.74
N ILE A 225 -25.65 -1.39 -4.77
CA ILE A 225 -25.28 -1.54 -6.19
C ILE A 225 -23.87 -0.97 -6.47
N ARG A 226 -23.57 0.19 -5.86
CA ARG A 226 -22.23 0.77 -5.77
C ARG A 226 -21.79 0.64 -4.32
N SER A 227 -20.79 -0.18 -4.06
CA SER A 227 -20.32 -0.45 -2.69
C SER A 227 -18.92 -1.03 -2.67
N PHE A 228 -18.35 -1.04 -1.47
CA PHE A 228 -17.04 -1.60 -1.20
C PHE A 228 -17.10 -2.63 -0.08
N VAL A 229 -16.20 -3.60 -0.14
CA VAL A 229 -16.00 -4.57 0.92
C VAL A 229 -14.52 -4.58 1.31
N PHE A 230 -14.25 -4.69 2.60
CA PHE A 230 -12.92 -4.78 3.20
C PHE A 230 -12.88 -6.08 3.98
N LEU A 231 -12.05 -7.03 3.55
CA LEU A 231 -12.00 -8.37 4.10
C LEU A 231 -10.62 -8.64 4.68
N TRP A 232 -10.54 -8.85 6.00
CA TRP A 232 -9.32 -9.32 6.64
C TRP A 232 -9.07 -10.78 6.27
N CYS A 233 -7.95 -11.02 5.59
CA CYS A 233 -7.58 -12.31 5.02
C CYS A 233 -6.40 -12.97 5.72
N GLY A 234 -5.88 -12.36 6.79
CA GLY A 234 -4.68 -12.82 7.46
C GLY A 234 -3.45 -12.78 6.55
N SER A 235 -2.62 -13.81 6.59
CA SER A 235 -1.31 -13.83 5.93
C SER A 235 -0.98 -15.11 5.15
N GLY A 236 -1.84 -16.13 5.23
CA GLY A 236 -1.69 -17.41 4.55
C GLY A 236 -2.61 -17.61 3.34
N GLU A 237 -3.29 -18.75 3.30
CA GLU A 237 -4.21 -19.16 2.21
C GLU A 237 -5.39 -18.19 2.01
N GLY A 238 -5.69 -17.37 3.02
CA GLY A 238 -6.75 -16.37 2.95
C GLY A 238 -6.56 -15.31 1.88
N LEU A 239 -5.32 -15.11 1.41
CA LEU A 239 -5.06 -14.27 0.25
C LEU A 239 -5.75 -14.82 -1.00
N ASP A 240 -5.68 -16.12 -1.26
CA ASP A 240 -6.27 -16.72 -2.45
C ASP A 240 -7.76 -16.98 -2.26
N LEU A 241 -8.14 -17.52 -1.10
CA LEU A 241 -9.53 -17.86 -0.78
C LEU A 241 -10.39 -16.60 -0.57
N GLY A 242 -9.84 -15.55 0.05
CA GLY A 242 -10.52 -14.26 0.13
C GLY A 242 -10.81 -13.64 -1.25
N ARG A 243 -9.90 -13.81 -2.22
CA ARG A 243 -10.17 -13.41 -3.63
C ARG A 243 -11.31 -14.23 -4.25
N MET A 244 -11.50 -15.49 -3.85
CA MET A 244 -12.66 -16.30 -4.26
C MET A 244 -13.96 -15.81 -3.62
N CYS A 245 -13.94 -15.48 -2.32
CA CYS A 245 -15.09 -14.87 -1.63
C CYS A 245 -15.55 -13.58 -2.31
N LEU A 246 -14.61 -12.67 -2.63
CA LEU A 246 -14.92 -11.44 -3.35
C LEU A 246 -15.64 -11.72 -4.69
N ARG A 247 -15.14 -12.69 -5.46
CA ARG A 247 -15.77 -13.07 -6.74
C ARG A 247 -17.17 -13.65 -6.53
N LYS A 248 -17.37 -14.54 -5.55
CA LYS A 248 -18.70 -15.07 -5.22
C LYS A 248 -19.68 -13.95 -4.92
N TRP A 249 -19.28 -13.02 -4.06
CA TRP A 249 -20.13 -11.91 -3.64
C TRP A 249 -20.30 -10.82 -4.70
N GLY A 250 -19.71 -10.97 -5.90
CA GLY A 250 -19.85 -10.01 -7.00
C GLY A 250 -18.98 -8.76 -6.89
N PHE A 251 -17.88 -8.83 -6.13
CA PHE A 251 -16.88 -7.76 -6.01
C PHE A 251 -15.64 -8.08 -6.87
N ARG A 252 -15.04 -7.03 -7.43
CA ARG A 252 -13.71 -7.11 -8.07
C ARG A 252 -12.68 -6.62 -7.06
N ARG A 253 -11.62 -7.38 -6.79
CA ARG A 253 -10.51 -6.91 -5.95
C ARG A 253 -9.88 -5.68 -6.61
N CYS A 254 -9.83 -4.55 -5.91
CA CYS A 254 -9.26 -3.31 -6.40
C CYS A 254 -7.98 -2.91 -5.66
N GLU A 255 -7.89 -3.07 -4.33
CA GLU A 255 -6.70 -2.75 -3.54
C GLU A 255 -6.37 -3.90 -2.55
N ASP A 256 -5.18 -3.87 -1.96
CA ASP A 256 -4.69 -4.83 -0.97
C ASP A 256 -3.98 -4.06 0.15
N ILE A 257 -4.71 -3.75 1.23
CA ILE A 257 -4.20 -2.94 2.35
C ILE A 257 -3.38 -3.85 3.27
N CYS A 258 -2.09 -3.58 3.39
CA CYS A 258 -1.20 -4.37 4.24
C CYS A 258 -1.07 -3.74 5.63
N TRP A 259 -1.44 -4.48 6.66
CA TRP A 259 -1.07 -4.15 8.04
C TRP A 259 0.27 -4.78 8.36
N ILE A 260 1.30 -3.94 8.40
CA ILE A 260 2.68 -4.31 8.68
C ILE A 260 2.96 -4.12 10.18
N LYS A 261 3.46 -5.17 10.82
CA LYS A 261 3.69 -5.21 12.26
C LYS A 261 5.17 -4.98 12.59
N THR A 262 5.50 -3.88 13.26
CA THR A 262 6.84 -3.63 13.81
C THR A 262 7.08 -4.46 15.07
N ASN A 263 8.34 -4.64 15.44
CA ASN A 263 8.75 -5.28 16.70
C ASN A 263 9.81 -4.44 17.42
N LYS A 264 9.58 -3.12 17.48
CA LYS A 264 10.49 -2.15 18.11
C LYS A 264 10.70 -2.45 19.60
N ASN A 265 9.64 -2.89 20.27
CA ASN A 265 9.63 -3.16 21.71
C ASN A 265 10.19 -4.53 22.05
N ASN A 266 9.98 -5.52 21.17
CA ASN A 266 10.42 -6.90 21.37
C ASN A 266 11.14 -7.44 20.12
N PRO A 267 12.39 -7.01 19.87
CA PRO A 267 13.18 -7.50 18.74
C PRO A 267 13.43 -9.00 18.88
N GLY A 268 13.32 -9.73 17.77
CA GLY A 268 13.48 -11.18 17.78
C GLY A 268 12.80 -11.88 16.62
N LYS A 269 13.14 -13.16 16.48
CA LYS A 269 12.52 -14.06 15.49
C LYS A 269 11.25 -14.64 16.10
N THR A 270 10.14 -14.45 15.42
CA THR A 270 8.86 -15.08 15.79
C THR A 270 8.77 -16.35 14.98
N LYS A 271 8.54 -17.50 15.63
CA LYS A 271 8.32 -18.75 14.87
C LYS A 271 6.99 -18.66 14.14
N THR A 272 7.03 -18.53 12.82
CA THR A 272 5.85 -18.75 11.99
C THR A 272 5.48 -20.23 12.09
N LEU A 273 4.24 -20.51 12.53
CA LEU A 273 3.78 -21.87 12.80
C LEU A 273 3.17 -22.58 11.59
N ASP A 274 2.98 -21.88 10.47
CA ASP A 274 2.51 -22.48 9.22
C ASP A 274 3.64 -23.31 8.57
N PRO A 275 3.49 -24.64 8.43
CA PRO A 275 4.50 -25.50 7.83
C PRO A 275 4.82 -25.17 6.36
N LYS A 276 3.94 -24.45 5.66
CA LYS A 276 4.14 -24.05 4.26
C LYS A 276 4.88 -22.71 4.13
N ALA A 277 5.12 -22.00 5.22
CA ALA A 277 5.76 -20.69 5.18
C ALA A 277 7.28 -20.82 4.94
N VAL A 278 7.78 -20.09 3.95
CA VAL A 278 9.23 -19.99 3.67
C VAL A 278 9.86 -18.83 4.44
N PHE A 279 9.13 -17.73 4.61
CA PHE A 279 9.58 -16.54 5.33
C PHE A 279 8.75 -16.32 6.60
N GLN A 280 9.34 -15.63 7.58
CA GLN A 280 8.59 -15.15 8.73
C GLN A 280 7.52 -14.16 8.27
N ARG A 281 6.24 -14.49 8.54
CA ARG A 281 5.12 -13.60 8.23
C ARG A 281 5.03 -12.50 9.30
N THR A 282 5.07 -11.24 8.87
CA THR A 282 5.05 -10.06 9.78
C THR A 282 4.00 -9.03 9.36
N LYS A 283 2.99 -9.46 8.60
CA LYS A 283 1.91 -8.60 8.10
C LYS A 283 0.63 -9.39 7.88
N GLU A 284 -0.49 -8.70 7.98
CA GLU A 284 -1.80 -9.20 7.57
C GLU A 284 -2.33 -8.36 6.40
N HIS A 285 -3.26 -8.94 5.64
CA HIS A 285 -3.86 -8.32 4.46
C HIS A 285 -5.34 -8.05 4.65
N CYS A 286 -5.77 -6.84 4.30
CA CYS A 286 -7.18 -6.48 4.16
C CYS A 286 -7.47 -6.24 2.66
N LEU A 287 -8.12 -7.21 2.02
CA LEU A 287 -8.48 -7.10 0.61
C LEU A 287 -9.66 -6.16 0.43
N MET A 288 -9.50 -5.19 -0.47
CA MET A 288 -10.57 -4.26 -0.84
C MET A 288 -11.23 -4.72 -2.14
N GLY A 289 -12.55 -4.86 -2.11
CA GLY A 289 -13.39 -5.20 -3.26
C GLY A 289 -14.31 -4.05 -3.66
N ILE A 290 -14.51 -3.85 -4.96
CA ILE A 290 -15.48 -2.90 -5.53
C ILE A 290 -16.63 -3.64 -6.23
N LYS A 291 -17.86 -3.21 -5.95
CA LYS A 291 -19.08 -3.62 -6.65
C LYS A 291 -19.70 -2.45 -7.41
N GLY A 292 -20.27 -2.75 -8.58
CA GLY A 292 -20.84 -1.74 -9.47
C GLY A 292 -19.79 -0.98 -10.28
N THR A 293 -20.19 0.18 -10.82
CA THR A 293 -19.31 1.09 -11.57
C THR A 293 -19.11 2.35 -10.75
N VAL A 294 -17.85 2.64 -10.40
CA VAL A 294 -17.46 3.88 -9.71
C VAL A 294 -16.26 4.48 -10.45
N ARG A 295 -16.33 5.76 -10.77
CA ARG A 295 -15.32 6.51 -11.52
C ARG A 295 -14.84 7.71 -10.71
N ARG A 296 -13.53 7.74 -10.40
CA ARG A 296 -12.89 8.80 -9.60
C ARG A 296 -13.13 10.22 -10.14
N SER A 297 -13.31 10.37 -11.46
CA SER A 297 -13.48 11.67 -12.11
C SER A 297 -14.91 12.22 -12.03
N THR A 298 -15.92 11.36 -11.92
CA THR A 298 -17.35 11.77 -11.95
C THR A 298 -18.04 11.54 -10.62
N ASP A 299 -17.63 10.52 -9.87
CA ASP A 299 -18.34 10.04 -8.68
C ASP A 299 -17.64 10.54 -7.41
N GLY A 300 -17.22 11.81 -7.43
CA GLY A 300 -16.59 12.47 -6.28
C GLY A 300 -17.54 12.69 -5.10
N ASP A 301 -18.85 12.63 -5.35
CA ASP A 301 -19.92 12.60 -4.35
C ASP A 301 -19.98 11.28 -3.57
N PHE A 302 -19.38 10.21 -4.09
CA PHE A 302 -19.35 8.89 -3.47
C PHE A 302 -17.98 8.50 -2.93
N ILE A 303 -16.90 8.87 -3.62
CA ILE A 303 -15.53 8.50 -3.21
C ILE A 303 -14.53 9.65 -3.25
N HIS A 304 -13.67 9.71 -2.23
CA HIS A 304 -12.44 10.51 -2.23
C HIS A 304 -11.23 9.57 -2.32
N ALA A 305 -10.90 9.16 -3.54
CA ALA A 305 -9.73 8.30 -3.77
C ALA A 305 -8.41 9.03 -3.46
N ASN A 306 -7.36 8.25 -3.17
CA ASN A 306 -5.98 8.73 -3.01
C ASN A 306 -5.75 9.67 -1.81
N VAL A 307 -6.67 9.69 -0.82
CA VAL A 307 -6.47 10.41 0.45
C VAL A 307 -5.51 9.63 1.36
N ASP A 308 -5.71 8.32 1.47
CA ASP A 308 -4.87 7.41 2.26
C ASP A 308 -4.09 6.45 1.35
N ILE A 309 -3.04 5.86 1.92
CA ILE A 309 -2.23 4.81 1.30
C ILE A 309 -2.73 3.42 1.72
N ASP A 310 -2.21 2.38 1.07
CA ASP A 310 -2.55 0.96 1.30
C ASP A 310 -1.69 0.27 2.36
N LEU A 311 -1.10 1.04 3.28
CA LEU A 311 -0.24 0.53 4.35
C LEU A 311 -0.70 1.06 5.71
N ILE A 312 -0.81 0.14 6.67
CA ILE A 312 -0.97 0.46 8.10
C ILE A 312 0.25 -0.08 8.82
N ILE A 313 0.97 0.76 9.58
CA ILE A 313 2.18 0.35 10.29
C ILE A 313 1.98 0.60 11.78
N THR A 314 1.88 -0.48 12.55
CA THR A 314 1.79 -0.42 14.01
C THR A 314 2.74 -1.42 14.63
N GLU A 315 3.01 -1.25 15.93
CA GLU A 315 3.67 -2.31 16.70
C GLU A 315 2.81 -3.56 16.72
N GLU A 316 3.46 -4.72 16.71
CA GLU A 316 2.82 -6.00 16.93
C GLU A 316 2.04 -5.98 18.25
N PRO A 317 0.74 -6.34 18.23
CA PRO A 317 -0.05 -6.38 19.45
C PRO A 317 0.52 -7.35 20.49
N GLU A 318 0.16 -7.12 21.75
CA GLU A 318 0.46 -8.06 22.83
C GLU A 318 -0.14 -9.44 22.55
N MET A 319 0.49 -10.49 23.08
CA MET A 319 0.05 -11.86 22.90
C MET A 319 -1.39 -12.04 23.40
N GLY A 320 -2.31 -12.39 22.50
CA GLY A 320 -3.74 -12.57 22.78
C GLY A 320 -4.63 -11.43 22.35
N ASN A 321 -4.03 -10.32 21.93
CA ASN A 321 -4.75 -9.26 21.28
C ASN A 321 -4.91 -9.59 19.78
N ILE A 322 -6.14 -9.92 19.39
CA ILE A 322 -6.52 -10.23 18.00
C ILE A 322 -7.07 -9.00 17.24
N GLU A 323 -7.16 -7.85 17.92
CA GLU A 323 -7.72 -6.62 17.36
C GLU A 323 -6.93 -6.14 16.15
N LYS A 324 -7.66 -5.68 15.14
CA LYS A 324 -7.08 -5.03 13.96
C LYS A 324 -6.84 -3.55 14.24
N PRO A 325 -5.89 -2.91 13.55
CA PRO A 325 -5.56 -1.51 13.80
C PRO A 325 -6.75 -0.61 13.45
N VAL A 326 -7.12 0.27 14.39
CA VAL A 326 -8.26 1.20 14.23
C VAL A 326 -8.17 2.08 12.99
N GLU A 327 -6.96 2.28 12.46
CA GLU A 327 -6.69 3.02 11.23
C GLU A 327 -7.47 2.48 10.01
N ILE A 328 -7.84 1.20 9.98
CA ILE A 328 -8.67 0.66 8.91
C ILE A 328 -10.02 1.39 8.79
N PHE A 329 -10.61 1.80 9.91
CA PHE A 329 -11.85 2.58 9.92
C PHE A 329 -11.62 3.96 9.28
N HIS A 330 -10.49 4.59 9.56
CA HIS A 330 -10.17 5.91 9.01
C HIS A 330 -10.00 5.84 7.50
N ILE A 331 -9.23 4.86 6.99
CA ILE A 331 -9.06 4.63 5.55
C ILE A 331 -10.42 4.45 4.87
N ILE A 332 -11.29 3.63 5.45
CA ILE A 332 -12.62 3.36 4.91
C ILE A 332 -13.49 4.63 4.87
N GLU A 333 -13.56 5.37 5.97
CA GLU A 333 -14.41 6.55 6.12
C GLU A 333 -13.89 7.74 5.29
N HIS A 334 -12.58 7.87 5.14
CA HIS A 334 -11.98 8.86 4.25
C HIS A 334 -12.27 8.55 2.79
N PHE A 335 -12.22 7.27 2.41
CA PHE A 335 -12.38 6.82 1.04
C PHE A 335 -13.83 6.90 0.56
N CYS A 336 -14.80 6.35 1.31
CA CYS A 336 -16.20 6.24 0.90
C CYS A 336 -17.11 7.20 1.69
N LEU A 337 -17.83 8.05 0.97
CA LEU A 337 -18.78 9.02 1.53
C LEU A 337 -20.14 8.40 1.88
N GLY A 338 -20.34 7.12 1.57
CA GLY A 338 -21.50 6.35 2.00
C GLY A 338 -21.54 6.17 3.53
N ARG A 339 -22.69 6.49 4.12
CA ARG A 339 -22.92 6.51 5.58
C ARG A 339 -23.43 5.17 6.12
N ARG A 340 -23.86 4.24 5.25
CA ARG A 340 -24.35 2.91 5.66
C ARG A 340 -23.18 1.94 5.72
N ARG A 341 -22.53 1.88 6.89
CA ARG A 341 -21.32 1.08 7.12
C ARG A 341 -21.61 -0.07 8.07
N LEU A 342 -21.22 -1.28 7.67
CA LEU A 342 -21.41 -2.52 8.44
C LEU A 342 -20.06 -3.11 8.82
N HIS A 343 -19.87 -3.44 10.09
CA HIS A 343 -18.75 -4.23 10.59
C HIS A 343 -19.24 -5.61 11.04
N LEU A 344 -18.97 -6.64 10.25
CA LEU A 344 -19.25 -8.03 10.57
C LEU A 344 -18.10 -8.64 11.38
N PHE A 345 -18.48 -9.45 12.39
CA PHE A 345 -17.60 -10.04 13.40
C PHE A 345 -16.96 -9.02 14.35
N GLY A 346 -17.56 -7.84 14.47
CA GLY A 346 -17.08 -6.84 15.41
C GLY A 346 -17.39 -7.21 16.87
N ARG A 347 -16.58 -6.66 17.76
CA ARG A 347 -16.62 -6.86 19.22
C ARG A 347 -17.00 -5.55 19.94
N ASP A 348 -17.26 -5.62 21.23
CA ASP A 348 -17.57 -4.45 22.07
C ASP A 348 -16.50 -3.35 21.95
N SER A 349 -15.22 -3.75 21.88
CA SER A 349 -14.04 -2.89 21.67
C SER A 349 -14.05 -2.11 20.34
N THR A 350 -14.81 -2.58 19.35
CA THR A 350 -14.84 -2.04 17.98
C THR A 350 -16.13 -1.29 17.65
N ILE A 351 -17.04 -1.12 18.62
CA ILE A 351 -18.25 -0.33 18.45
C ILE A 351 -17.84 1.13 18.16
N ARG A 352 -18.31 1.66 17.03
CA ARG A 352 -17.87 2.97 16.51
C ARG A 352 -19.07 3.80 16.01
N PRO A 353 -19.10 5.13 16.25
CA PRO A 353 -20.07 6.02 15.61
C PRO A 353 -20.01 5.91 14.08
N GLY A 354 -21.17 5.95 13.42
CA GLY A 354 -21.26 5.79 11.96
C GLY A 354 -21.17 4.34 11.46
N TRP A 355 -21.10 3.36 12.36
CA TRP A 355 -21.06 1.94 12.04
C TRP A 355 -22.21 1.18 12.70
N LEU A 356 -22.72 0.19 11.97
CA LEU A 356 -23.47 -0.92 12.52
C LEU A 356 -22.50 -2.08 12.77
N THR A 357 -22.36 -2.51 14.01
CA THR A 357 -21.48 -3.64 14.39
C THR A 357 -22.32 -4.89 14.65
N VAL A 358 -22.04 -5.99 13.94
CA VAL A 358 -22.73 -7.26 14.13
C VAL A 358 -21.70 -8.34 14.42
N GLY A 359 -21.87 -9.08 15.51
CA GLY A 359 -20.91 -10.10 15.89
C GLY A 359 -21.40 -11.02 17.01
N PRO A 360 -20.87 -12.25 17.09
CA PRO A 360 -21.34 -13.24 18.06
C PRO A 360 -20.93 -12.92 19.49
N THR A 361 -19.81 -12.22 19.69
CA THR A 361 -19.22 -11.93 21.01
C THR A 361 -19.62 -10.57 21.59
N LEU A 362 -20.54 -9.84 20.95
CA LEU A 362 -21.08 -8.62 21.52
C LEU A 362 -21.85 -8.94 22.81
N THR A 363 -21.71 -8.11 23.84
CA THR A 363 -22.37 -8.40 25.13
C THR A 363 -23.82 -7.92 25.18
N ASN A 364 -24.23 -7.03 24.27
CA ASN A 364 -25.56 -6.44 24.24
C ASN A 364 -25.98 -6.10 22.79
N SER A 365 -27.24 -5.68 22.60
CA SER A 365 -27.79 -5.24 21.31
C SER A 365 -28.63 -3.98 21.48
N ASN A 366 -28.51 -3.02 20.56
CA ASN A 366 -29.35 -1.82 20.51
C ASN A 366 -29.94 -1.55 19.12
N LEU A 367 -29.72 -2.44 18.14
CA LEU A 367 -30.20 -2.26 16.78
C LEU A 367 -31.73 -2.24 16.73
N ASN A 368 -32.27 -1.11 16.26
CA ASN A 368 -33.63 -1.01 15.74
C ASN A 368 -33.54 -0.71 14.24
N VAL A 369 -34.04 -1.62 13.41
CA VAL A 369 -33.83 -1.59 11.96
C VAL A 369 -34.51 -0.38 11.31
N GLU A 370 -35.73 -0.06 11.76
CA GLU A 370 -36.48 1.10 11.28
C GLU A 370 -35.81 2.42 11.68
N ALA A 371 -35.31 2.52 12.92
CA ALA A 371 -34.57 3.68 13.41
C ALA A 371 -33.23 3.85 12.68
N TYR A 372 -32.53 2.75 12.39
CA TYR A 372 -31.29 2.79 11.61
C TYR A 372 -31.56 3.32 10.19
N ALA A 373 -32.59 2.80 9.52
CA ALA A 373 -32.97 3.23 8.18
C ALA A 373 -33.38 4.73 8.14
N ALA A 374 -34.04 5.22 9.19
CA ALA A 374 -34.49 6.61 9.29
C ALA A 374 -33.34 7.64 9.26
N HIS A 375 -32.11 7.26 9.63
CA HIS A 375 -30.95 8.15 9.54
C HIS A 375 -30.51 8.48 8.10
N PHE A 376 -30.99 7.71 7.12
CA PHE A 376 -30.59 7.82 5.71
C PHE A 376 -31.74 8.21 4.78
N GLY A 377 -32.99 8.24 5.28
CA GLY A 377 -34.16 8.70 4.54
C GLY A 377 -34.33 10.22 4.57
N GLU A 378 -35.21 10.76 3.72
CA GLU A 378 -35.45 12.21 3.63
C GLU A 378 -35.89 12.82 4.98
N PRO A 379 -35.39 14.01 5.38
CA PRO A 379 -34.55 14.94 4.61
C PRO A 379 -33.04 14.64 4.64
N ASN A 380 -32.62 13.55 5.31
CA ASN A 380 -31.21 13.13 5.33
C ASN A 380 -30.83 12.44 4.01
N SER A 381 -29.53 12.16 3.86
CA SER A 381 -28.99 11.42 2.73
C SER A 381 -28.14 10.25 3.21
N TYR A 382 -28.06 9.16 2.44
CA TYR A 382 -27.10 8.09 2.70
C TYR A 382 -25.65 8.48 2.39
N LEU A 383 -25.41 9.67 1.81
CA LEU A 383 -24.09 10.24 1.57
C LEU A 383 -23.79 11.37 2.56
N SER A 384 -22.54 11.51 2.99
CA SER A 384 -22.10 12.60 3.87
C SER A 384 -22.09 13.97 3.19
N GLY A 385 -22.12 14.01 1.85
CA GLY A 385 -21.79 15.21 1.08
C GLY A 385 -20.31 15.56 1.21
N CYS A 386 -19.96 16.79 0.81
CA CYS A 386 -18.61 17.32 0.91
C CYS A 386 -18.64 18.85 1.04
N THR A 387 -17.71 19.42 1.81
CA THR A 387 -17.54 20.88 1.89
C THR A 387 -16.68 21.38 0.73
N GLU A 388 -16.81 22.65 0.38
CA GLU A 388 -15.96 23.25 -0.66
C GLU A 388 -14.47 23.23 -0.30
N GLU A 389 -14.14 23.34 0.99
CA GLU A 389 -12.75 23.28 1.47
C GLU A 389 -12.12 21.91 1.25
N ILE A 390 -12.85 20.84 1.58
CA ILE A 390 -12.41 19.47 1.29
C ILE A 390 -12.29 19.27 -0.22
N GLU A 391 -13.25 19.76 -1.01
CA GLU A 391 -13.19 19.70 -2.48
C GLU A 391 -11.95 20.44 -3.05
N ARG A 392 -11.51 21.53 -2.43
CA ARG A 392 -10.30 22.26 -2.86
C ARG A 392 -9.00 21.55 -2.49
N LEU A 393 -8.97 20.86 -1.35
CA LEU A 393 -7.77 20.23 -0.80
C LEU A 393 -7.57 18.78 -1.27
N ARG A 394 -8.65 18.04 -1.54
CA ARG A 394 -8.55 16.62 -1.88
C ARG A 394 -7.86 16.41 -3.23
N PRO A 395 -7.12 15.29 -3.40
CA PRO A 395 -6.50 14.96 -4.67
C PRO A 395 -7.55 14.72 -5.77
N LYS A 396 -7.30 15.28 -6.96
CA LYS A 396 -8.17 15.20 -8.14
C LYS A 396 -7.33 15.02 -9.40
N SER A 397 -7.90 14.38 -10.41
CA SER A 397 -7.26 14.29 -11.73
C SER A 397 -7.08 15.67 -12.34
N PRO A 398 -5.94 15.95 -13.00
CA PRO A 398 -5.74 17.18 -13.75
C PRO A 398 -6.83 17.37 -14.82
N PRO A 399 -7.19 18.62 -15.17
CA PRO A 399 -8.11 18.87 -16.28
C PRO A 399 -7.57 18.23 -17.57
N PRO A 400 -8.42 17.59 -18.39
CA PRO A 400 -7.99 17.08 -19.68
C PRO A 400 -7.44 18.25 -20.51
N LYS A 401 -6.22 18.13 -21.03
CA LYS A 401 -5.63 19.13 -21.93
C LYS A 401 -6.59 19.38 -23.08
N SER A 402 -7.10 20.60 -23.20
CA SER A 402 -7.93 20.99 -24.33
C SER A 402 -7.10 20.83 -25.61
N MET A 403 -7.69 20.21 -26.64
CA MET A 403 -7.20 20.20 -28.02
C MET A 403 -7.33 21.62 -28.63
N ALA A 404 -6.80 22.65 -27.97
CA ALA A 404 -6.91 24.05 -28.38
C ALA A 404 -5.55 24.73 -28.61
N GLU A 405 -4.44 23.96 -28.63
CA GLU A 405 -3.10 24.47 -28.97
C GLU A 405 -2.42 23.64 -30.08
N ARG A 406 -3.19 23.23 -31.09
CA ARG A 406 -2.64 22.79 -32.39
C ARG A 406 -2.95 23.77 -33.53
N GLY A 407 -3.23 25.03 -33.18
CA GLY A 407 -3.47 26.13 -34.12
C GLY A 407 -2.51 27.28 -33.86
N GLY A 408 -1.22 27.09 -34.16
CA GLY A 408 -0.20 28.13 -34.10
C GLY A 408 0.83 27.87 -35.19
N GLY A 409 0.67 28.56 -36.32
CA GLY A 409 1.48 28.34 -37.51
C GLY A 409 2.96 28.65 -37.33
N ALA A 410 3.79 27.85 -37.99
CA ALA A 410 5.10 28.26 -38.45
C ALA A 410 5.20 27.87 -39.92
N GLN A 411 5.03 28.87 -40.78
CA GLN A 411 5.15 28.76 -42.23
C GLN A 411 6.63 28.57 -42.58
N ARG A 412 7.05 27.33 -42.82
CA ARG A 412 8.41 27.04 -43.30
C ARG A 412 8.40 27.07 -44.82
N GLY A 413 8.90 28.18 -45.37
CA GLY A 413 9.11 28.37 -46.80
C GLY A 413 10.14 27.39 -47.36
N GLY A 414 9.82 26.83 -48.52
CA GLY A 414 10.71 26.03 -49.35
C GLY A 414 10.24 26.05 -50.80
N ARG A 415 11.02 26.73 -51.65
CA ARG A 415 10.99 26.77 -53.14
C ARG A 415 10.60 25.39 -53.74
N GLY A 416 9.82 25.21 -54.80
CA GLY A 416 9.57 26.04 -55.98
C GLY A 416 10.04 25.28 -57.25
N GLY A 417 9.12 24.52 -57.90
CA GLY A 417 9.15 24.14 -59.33
C GLY A 417 9.29 22.63 -59.68
N PRO A 418 8.78 22.16 -60.85
CA PRO A 418 7.46 22.43 -61.45
C PRO A 418 6.65 21.14 -61.75
N ALA A 419 5.38 21.35 -62.07
CA ALA A 419 4.39 20.33 -62.38
C ALA A 419 4.58 19.62 -63.73
N VAL A 420 4.22 18.34 -63.78
CA VAL A 420 3.74 17.65 -65.00
C VAL A 420 2.49 16.86 -64.63
N GLY A 421 1.36 17.22 -65.26
CA GLY A 421 0.06 16.60 -65.03
C GLY A 421 -0.25 15.39 -65.90
N ARG A 422 -1.24 14.61 -65.46
CA ARG A 422 -2.15 13.68 -66.19
C ARG A 422 -2.79 12.81 -65.10
N GLY A 423 -4.08 12.54 -65.02
CA GLY A 423 -5.25 12.84 -65.82
C GLY A 423 -6.42 12.12 -65.12
N ASP A 424 -7.58 12.76 -65.17
CA ASP A 424 -8.87 12.28 -64.67
C ASP A 424 -9.30 10.93 -65.30
N ARG A 425 -9.93 10.05 -64.50
CA ARG A 425 -11.09 9.19 -64.86
C ARG A 425 -11.43 8.16 -63.75
N GLY A 426 -12.51 8.43 -63.02
CA GLY A 426 -13.72 7.63 -63.16
C GLY A 426 -13.97 6.40 -62.26
N ARG A 427 -15.16 6.45 -61.64
CA ARG A 427 -16.10 5.38 -61.24
C ARG A 427 -16.05 4.80 -59.82
N GLU A 428 -16.97 5.36 -59.04
CA GLU A 428 -17.92 4.69 -58.14
C GLU A 428 -18.17 3.19 -58.41
N ARG A 429 -18.28 2.41 -57.33
CA ARG A 429 -19.40 1.48 -57.16
C ARG A 429 -19.76 1.30 -55.68
N ASN A 430 -21.03 1.54 -55.45
CA ASN A 430 -21.75 1.60 -54.20
C ASN A 430 -22.31 0.20 -53.83
N ARG A 431 -22.39 -0.06 -52.51
CA ARG A 431 -23.44 -0.82 -51.77
C ARG A 431 -23.50 -2.39 -51.86
N PRO A 432 -24.30 -3.07 -50.99
CA PRO A 432 -24.52 -2.90 -49.53
C PRO A 432 -24.82 -4.22 -48.75
N ASN A 433 -25.06 -4.08 -47.43
CA ASN A 433 -25.80 -4.98 -46.52
C ASN A 433 -27.09 -5.59 -47.11
N PHE A 434 -27.44 -6.81 -46.68
CA PHE A 434 -28.79 -7.36 -46.77
C PHE A 434 -29.19 -8.13 -45.50
N ARG A 435 -30.40 -7.85 -45.00
CA ARG A 435 -31.14 -8.49 -43.90
C ARG A 435 -32.53 -8.82 -44.47
N GLY A 436 -33.09 -10.00 -44.20
CA GLY A 436 -34.54 -10.24 -44.25
C GLY A 436 -35.05 -11.50 -44.97
N GLU A 437 -35.42 -12.50 -44.15
CA GLU A 437 -36.66 -13.30 -44.15
C GLU A 437 -37.26 -14.04 -45.39
N ARG A 438 -37.66 -15.29 -45.11
CA ARG A 438 -38.94 -16.01 -45.39
C ARG A 438 -38.83 -17.34 -46.16
N GLY A 439 -39.51 -18.36 -45.60
CA GLY A 439 -40.08 -19.48 -46.37
C GLY A 439 -39.79 -20.86 -45.79
N GLY A 440 -40.76 -21.44 -45.07
CA GLY A 440 -40.66 -22.81 -44.54
C GLY A 440 -41.09 -23.89 -45.54
N PHE A 441 -40.74 -25.14 -45.27
CA PHE A 441 -41.50 -26.33 -45.69
C PHE A 441 -41.14 -27.56 -44.82
N ARG A 442 -42.12 -28.45 -44.70
CA ARG A 442 -42.28 -29.61 -43.81
C ARG A 442 -41.27 -30.76 -44.01
N GLY A 443 -41.08 -31.57 -42.97
CA GLY A 443 -41.22 -33.04 -43.12
C GLY A 443 -40.23 -33.97 -42.39
N ARG A 444 -40.75 -34.67 -41.37
CA ARG A 444 -40.49 -36.07 -40.94
C ARG A 444 -39.07 -36.55 -40.55
N GLY A 445 -39.00 -37.10 -39.34
CA GLY A 445 -38.35 -38.40 -39.07
C GLY A 445 -37.31 -38.43 -37.95
N GLY A 446 -37.70 -38.90 -36.75
CA GLY A 446 -36.76 -39.56 -35.83
C GLY A 446 -36.35 -40.96 -36.36
N PRO A 447 -35.49 -41.74 -35.67
CA PRO A 447 -35.46 -41.88 -34.21
C PRO A 447 -34.07 -42.01 -33.52
N HIS A 448 -34.13 -41.89 -32.20
CA HIS A 448 -33.33 -42.49 -31.11
C HIS A 448 -32.05 -43.32 -31.37
N ARG A 449 -31.11 -43.10 -30.42
CA ARG A 449 -30.27 -44.03 -29.59
C ARG A 449 -28.83 -43.52 -29.61
N GLY A 450 -28.07 -43.37 -28.53
CA GLY A 450 -28.18 -43.74 -27.12
C GLY A 450 -26.73 -43.72 -26.58
N PHE A 451 -26.51 -43.16 -25.38
CA PHE A 451 -25.36 -43.53 -24.53
C PHE A 451 -25.47 -45.04 -24.15
N PRO A 452 -24.48 -45.76 -23.55
CA PRO A 452 -23.33 -45.32 -22.71
C PRO A 452 -22.07 -46.25 -22.91
N PRO A 453 -21.26 -46.63 -21.89
CA PRO A 453 -20.28 -45.85 -21.10
C PRO A 453 -18.86 -46.48 -21.04
N ARG A 454 -17.89 -45.72 -20.51
CA ARG A 454 -17.18 -46.04 -19.25
C ARG A 454 -16.67 -44.77 -18.60
#